data_AF-A0A5C3N9B1-F1
#
_entry.id   AF-A0A5C3N9B1-F1
#
_cell.length_a   1.000
_cell.length_b   1.000
_cell.length_c   1.000
_cell.angle_alpha   90.00
_cell.angle_beta   90.00
_cell.angle_gamma   90.00
#
_symmetry.space_group_name_H-M   'P 1'
#
loop_
_entity.id
_entity.type
_entity.pdbx_description
1 polymer ?
#
loop_
_entity_poly.entity_id
_entity_poly.type
_entity_poly.pdbx_seq_one_letter_code
_entity_poly.pdbx_strand_id
1 'polypeptide(L)'
;MDAIIAKLTAIAEESSSETLRNVISRLQADPEVSWDALVADFNALQAEGLLQKSEENDKLLQDLRAYLTEKTSHSQKTYGSDISIVQVPDEQTRTLPRMHISALPPELLDAINQVFYLRVLANEPERVLPPGKSLLSMVARPHAQTEHRTDGVPSLRAKVEDIAKRAFWDEALEALSNQAASSQVHRIQALYKDLHEALKFLLPPKHPVLLRLGAPLSPTSSPLLSAITHLREVVTALRERCAPARDTDINALLLRLDDANSTLPHTEVARIVVDAVRSILSFADVMKDDLGQFVLGTMSEKQLRSAIAQEAKLRERQLVVELWGDQCTQDRWTQWMAQLHGTYTSVDAVPGRRRWILRFVEAMGSIVAVSCPDIPAAPPASQDGATATDQDRNELPPPLFFSGPSLLEIQNFLQALVIAATLRSLTRLPSSPPNPLDARPSGNVSFMERVWTLLKAEIHGEPGSGDTKLINLEDEVIRARKSTGDTLEAAEEEKLRAAVSRTLQIHDPVYLLLQKRLLSAVSTRLLQTSAVPRPLVPAHLQSGRERPGKRPRLAIDDEPEERERTPDADIVVKGFEDPVLVGAISDVVRRLRSIVEWTKDVWSDLVEREPSMDRQTHTHEDGT
;
A
#
# COMPACT_ATOMS: atom_id res chain seq x y z
N MET A 1 45.40 18.86 7.29
CA MET A 1 45.94 18.62 8.65
C MET A 1 47.43 18.90 8.70
N ASP A 2 48.24 18.29 7.83
CA ASP A 2 49.71 18.41 7.84
C ASP A 2 50.24 19.84 7.65
N ALA A 3 49.60 20.65 6.80
CA ALA A 3 49.96 22.07 6.64
C ALA A 3 49.79 22.88 7.93
N ILE A 4 48.83 22.50 8.78
CA ILE A 4 48.55 23.19 10.05
C ILE A 4 49.56 22.76 11.12
N ILE A 5 49.84 21.45 11.19
CA ILE A 5 50.85 20.89 12.07
C ILE A 5 52.23 21.50 11.75
N ALA A 6 52.57 21.63 10.47
CA ALA A 6 53.82 22.27 10.04
C ALA A 6 53.94 23.74 10.50
N LYS A 7 52.86 24.52 10.37
CA LYS A 7 52.85 25.94 10.80
C LYS A 7 52.99 26.06 12.33
N LEU A 8 52.31 25.21 13.10
CA LEU A 8 52.45 25.17 14.56
C LEU A 8 53.83 24.69 15.01
N THR A 9 54.43 23.75 14.29
CA THR A 9 55.78 23.23 14.61
C THR A 9 56.85 24.30 14.37
N ALA A 10 56.73 25.10 13.30
CA ALA A 10 57.63 26.24 13.07
C ALA A 10 57.58 27.28 14.20
N ILE A 11 56.38 27.57 14.71
CA ILE A 11 56.20 28.49 15.86
C ILE A 11 56.80 27.87 17.15
N ALA A 12 56.78 26.54 17.28
CA ALA A 12 57.34 25.82 18.43
C ALA A 12 58.86 25.75 18.45
N GLU A 13 59.52 25.89 17.30
CA GLU A 13 60.98 26.01 17.23
C GLU A 13 61.44 27.39 17.70
N GLU A 14 60.64 28.43 17.46
CA GLU A 14 60.94 29.80 17.88
C GLU A 14 60.53 30.09 19.33
N SER A 15 59.44 29.46 19.80
CA SER A 15 58.94 29.61 21.18
C SER A 15 59.06 28.29 21.92
N SER A 16 59.95 28.19 22.91
CA SER A 16 60.18 26.97 23.70
C SER A 16 59.02 26.65 24.67
N SER A 17 57.78 26.83 24.22
CA SER A 17 56.57 26.63 25.03
C SER A 17 56.16 25.16 25.07
N GLU A 18 55.91 24.67 26.28
CA GLU A 18 55.47 23.30 26.55
C GLU A 18 53.99 23.09 26.16
N THR A 19 53.16 24.12 26.27
CA THR A 19 51.74 24.07 25.87
C THR A 19 51.60 23.80 24.37
N LEU A 20 52.38 24.49 23.55
CA LEU A 20 52.37 24.33 22.09
C LEU A 20 52.81 22.91 21.67
N ARG A 21 53.82 22.33 22.34
CA ARG A 21 54.25 20.94 22.09
C ARG A 21 53.17 19.93 22.45
N ASN A 22 52.45 20.16 23.54
CA ASN A 22 51.34 19.28 23.95
C ASN A 22 50.15 19.35 22.97
N VAL A 23 49.88 20.52 22.39
CA VAL A 23 48.83 20.67 21.35
C VAL A 23 49.23 19.95 20.07
N ILE A 24 50.49 20.11 19.63
CA ILE A 24 51.02 19.40 18.46
C ILE A 24 51.01 17.89 18.70
N SER A 25 51.40 17.42 19.88
CA SER A 25 51.40 15.99 20.18
C SER A 25 49.98 15.42 20.19
N ARG A 26 48.98 16.15 20.70
CA ARG A 26 47.57 15.71 20.64
C ARG A 26 47.04 15.66 19.21
N LEU A 27 47.33 16.68 18.40
CA LEU A 27 46.95 16.71 16.98
C LEU A 27 47.61 15.61 16.15
N GLN A 28 48.81 15.16 16.54
CA GLN A 28 49.54 14.07 15.89
C GLN A 28 49.15 12.68 16.41
N ALA A 29 48.83 12.55 17.70
CA ALA A 29 48.58 11.27 18.34
C ALA A 29 47.14 10.78 18.20
N ASP A 30 46.17 11.69 18.10
CA ASP A 30 44.75 11.32 18.19
C ASP A 30 43.93 11.88 17.00
N PRO A 31 43.38 11.03 16.13
CA PRO A 31 42.50 11.47 15.05
C PRO A 31 41.10 11.91 15.52
N GLU A 32 40.74 11.72 16.79
CA GLU A 32 39.41 11.97 17.38
C GLU A 32 39.42 13.09 18.45
N VAL A 33 40.33 14.05 18.36
CA VAL A 33 40.34 15.20 19.29
C VAL A 33 39.02 15.99 19.16
N SER A 34 38.34 16.18 20.29
CA SER A 34 37.10 16.96 20.32
C SER A 34 37.36 18.42 19.96
N TRP A 35 36.43 19.01 19.20
CA TRP A 35 36.55 20.41 18.78
C TRP A 35 36.68 21.37 19.97
N ASP A 36 35.99 21.09 21.07
CA ASP A 36 36.03 21.91 22.27
C ASP A 36 37.40 21.88 22.97
N ALA A 37 38.08 20.73 22.96
CA ALA A 37 39.44 20.62 23.49
C ALA A 37 40.44 21.41 22.63
N LEU A 38 40.28 21.38 21.30
CA LEU A 38 41.10 22.16 20.38
C LEU A 38 40.88 23.67 20.52
N VAL A 39 39.63 24.11 20.69
CA VAL A 39 39.32 25.52 20.92
C VAL A 39 39.90 26.01 22.25
N ALA A 40 39.81 25.19 23.31
CA ALA A 40 40.42 25.51 24.61
C ALA A 40 41.94 25.64 24.50
N ASP A 41 42.59 24.73 23.78
CA ASP A 41 44.03 24.75 23.52
C ASP A 41 44.47 25.99 22.73
N PHE A 42 43.72 26.37 21.68
CA PHE A 42 44.02 27.58 20.91
C PHE A 42 43.81 28.87 21.72
N ASN A 43 42.78 28.91 22.57
CA ASN A 43 42.56 30.04 23.47
C ASN A 43 43.68 30.15 24.52
N ALA A 44 44.19 29.03 25.01
CA ALA A 44 45.34 29.01 25.92
C ALA A 44 46.61 29.55 25.25
N LEU A 45 46.89 29.14 24.00
CA LEU A 45 48.02 29.65 23.21
C LEU A 45 47.90 31.14 22.90
N GLN A 46 46.68 31.63 22.69
CA GLN A 46 46.42 33.06 22.49
C GLN A 46 46.60 33.86 23.79
N ALA A 47 46.17 33.31 24.94
CA ALA A 47 46.34 33.95 26.25
C ALA A 47 47.82 34.04 26.66
N GLU A 48 48.65 33.07 26.25
CA GLU A 48 50.10 33.10 26.44
C GLU A 48 50.83 34.02 25.45
N GLY A 49 50.11 34.65 24.51
CA GLY A 49 50.67 35.56 23.51
C GLY A 49 51.47 34.88 22.39
N LEU A 50 51.43 33.54 22.34
CA LEU A 50 52.13 32.72 21.34
C LEU A 50 51.39 32.70 20.01
N LEU A 51 50.07 32.88 20.04
CA LEU A 51 49.24 33.02 18.85
C LEU A 51 48.59 34.40 18.81
N GLN A 52 49.06 35.29 17.93
CA GLN A 52 48.41 36.59 17.73
C GLN A 52 47.05 36.41 17.03
N LYS A 53 46.06 37.21 17.43
CA LYS A 53 44.74 37.24 16.79
C LYS A 53 44.88 37.84 15.40
N SER A 54 45.00 36.99 14.39
CA SER A 54 45.17 37.34 12.99
C SER A 54 44.11 36.62 12.16
N GLU A 55 43.65 37.26 11.10
CA GLU A 55 42.65 36.73 10.18
C GLU A 55 43.09 35.39 9.56
N GLU A 56 44.40 35.18 9.39
CA GLU A 56 44.97 33.91 8.95
C GLU A 56 44.76 32.76 9.95
N ASN A 57 44.83 33.06 11.25
CA ASN A 57 44.68 32.05 12.31
C ASN A 57 43.20 31.69 12.50
N ASP A 58 42.31 32.67 12.35
CA ASP A 58 40.86 32.44 12.36
C ASP A 58 40.44 31.58 11.16
N LYS A 59 41.02 31.83 9.97
CA LYS A 59 40.81 30.99 8.78
C LYS A 59 41.34 29.57 8.96
N LEU A 60 42.52 29.41 9.55
CA LEU A 60 43.09 28.10 9.88
C LEU A 60 42.18 27.29 10.82
N LEU A 61 41.60 27.93 11.84
CA LEU A 61 40.63 27.28 12.73
C LEU A 61 39.35 26.88 11.97
N GLN A 62 38.86 27.71 11.06
CA GLN A 62 37.70 27.37 10.23
C GLN A 62 37.97 26.20 9.28
N ASP A 63 39.15 26.16 8.65
CA ASP A 63 39.55 25.07 7.77
C ASP A 63 39.72 23.74 8.54
N LEU A 64 40.24 23.81 9.77
CA LEU A 64 40.39 22.65 10.67
C LEU A 64 39.03 22.15 11.15
N ARG A 65 38.11 23.06 11.45
CA ARG A 65 36.72 22.74 11.76
C ARG A 65 36.06 22.03 10.58
N ALA A 66 36.15 22.59 9.38
CA ALA A 66 35.57 21.99 8.17
C ALA A 66 36.13 20.57 7.94
N TYR A 67 37.44 20.39 8.06
CA TYR A 67 38.11 19.10 7.92
C TYR A 67 37.66 18.08 8.97
N LEU A 68 37.54 18.47 10.25
CA LEU A 68 37.04 17.57 11.29
C LEU A 68 35.56 17.23 11.09
N THR A 69 34.75 18.17 10.58
CA THR A 69 33.32 17.94 10.30
C THR A 69 33.14 17.01 9.09
N GLU A 70 33.99 17.13 8.07
CA GLU A 70 34.02 16.25 6.90
C GLU A 70 34.54 14.84 7.24
N LYS A 71 35.52 14.75 8.15
CA LYS A 71 36.08 13.48 8.64
C LYS A 71 35.13 12.75 9.58
N THR A 72 34.40 13.45 10.45
CA THR A 72 33.30 12.86 11.26
C THR A 72 32.16 12.37 10.35
N SER A 73 31.89 13.09 9.26
CA SER A 73 30.96 12.63 8.22
C SER A 73 31.48 11.39 7.45
N HIS A 74 32.81 11.18 7.38
CA HIS A 74 33.42 9.99 6.78
C HIS A 74 33.65 8.84 7.77
N SER A 75 33.72 9.10 9.08
CA SER A 75 33.94 8.08 10.12
C SER A 75 32.63 7.49 10.67
N GLN A 76 31.49 8.16 10.46
CA GLN A 76 30.17 7.53 10.61
C GLN A 76 29.73 6.71 9.37
N LYS A 77 30.61 6.55 8.35
CA LYS A 77 30.61 5.34 7.51
C LYS A 77 31.24 4.19 8.32
N THR A 78 30.63 3.89 9.45
CA THR A 78 30.85 2.69 10.25
C THR A 78 30.66 1.47 9.37
N TYR A 79 31.79 0.92 8.90
CA TYR A 79 31.96 -0.50 8.66
C TYR A 79 31.73 -1.24 9.99
N GLY A 80 30.47 -1.44 10.33
CA GLY A 80 30.01 -2.48 11.24
C GLY A 80 29.11 -3.39 10.44
N SER A 81 29.69 -4.45 9.87
CA SER A 81 29.16 -5.82 9.76
C SER A 81 27.65 -6.10 9.62
N ASP A 82 26.84 -5.19 9.10
CA ASP A 82 25.42 -5.45 8.87
C ASP A 82 25.21 -5.68 7.37
N ILE A 83 25.26 -6.96 6.97
CA ILE A 83 24.52 -7.41 5.78
C ILE A 83 23.06 -7.35 6.18
N SER A 84 22.52 -6.14 6.18
CA SER A 84 21.10 -5.96 6.36
C SER A 84 20.44 -6.22 5.02
N ILE A 85 19.62 -7.26 4.98
CA ILE A 85 18.49 -7.36 4.06
C ILE A 85 17.83 -5.98 4.10
N VAL A 86 17.83 -5.23 2.99
CA VAL A 86 17.57 -3.76 2.93
C VAL A 86 16.91 -3.24 4.20
N GLN A 87 17.69 -2.58 5.08
CA GLN A 87 17.19 -2.11 6.39
C GLN A 87 15.81 -1.47 6.20
N VAL A 88 14.80 -2.13 6.75
CA VAL A 88 13.51 -1.48 6.97
C VAL A 88 13.83 -0.35 7.96
N PRO A 89 13.57 0.93 7.64
CA PRO A 89 13.85 2.00 8.60
C PRO A 89 13.08 1.70 9.89
N ASP A 90 13.73 1.76 11.07
CA ASP A 90 13.26 1.41 12.43
C ASP A 90 11.75 1.17 12.67
N GLU A 91 11.41 0.16 13.49
CA GLU A 91 10.10 -0.45 13.81
C GLU A 91 8.88 0.47 14.10
N GLN A 92 9.02 1.78 14.13
CA GLN A 92 7.88 2.73 14.11
C GLN A 92 7.23 2.89 12.72
N THR A 93 7.70 2.16 11.69
CA THR A 93 7.38 2.32 10.25
C THR A 93 6.34 1.35 9.67
N ARG A 94 5.63 0.54 10.47
CA ARG A 94 4.51 -0.27 9.94
C ARG A 94 3.30 0.56 9.47
N THR A 95 3.33 1.88 9.67
CA THR A 95 2.43 2.85 9.03
C THR A 95 3.16 3.58 7.91
N LEU A 96 2.82 3.26 6.65
CA LEU A 96 3.22 3.94 5.40
C LEU A 96 4.73 4.29 5.23
N PRO A 97 5.30 4.17 4.02
CA PRO A 97 6.67 4.64 3.78
C PRO A 97 6.81 6.10 4.22
N ARG A 98 7.96 6.41 4.84
CA ARG A 98 8.35 7.70 5.45
C ARG A 98 8.41 8.81 4.41
N MET A 99 7.26 9.16 3.84
CA MET A 99 7.04 10.47 3.26
C MET A 99 7.23 11.49 4.37
N HIS A 100 7.45 12.74 4.04
CA HIS A 100 7.23 13.83 4.98
C HIS A 100 5.71 13.92 5.31
N ILE A 101 5.14 12.87 5.91
CA ILE A 101 3.71 12.70 6.23
C ILE A 101 3.25 13.81 7.17
N SER A 102 4.17 14.43 7.91
CA SER A 102 3.91 15.59 8.77
C SER A 102 3.27 16.78 8.04
N ALA A 103 3.22 16.78 6.70
CA ALA A 103 2.61 17.85 5.90
C ALA A 103 1.45 17.39 4.99
N LEU A 104 1.04 16.11 4.99
CA LEU A 104 -0.11 15.68 4.19
C LEU A 104 -1.43 16.09 4.88
N PRO A 105 -2.43 16.62 4.15
CA PRO A 105 -3.76 16.84 4.70
C PRO A 105 -4.33 15.55 5.30
N PRO A 106 -4.96 15.60 6.49
CA PRO A 106 -5.48 14.39 7.14
C PRO A 106 -6.52 13.67 6.27
N GLU A 107 -7.30 14.41 5.48
CA GLU A 107 -8.29 13.84 4.56
C GLU A 107 -7.62 12.98 3.46
N LEU A 108 -6.46 13.42 2.97
CA LEU A 108 -5.70 12.67 1.98
C LEU A 108 -5.07 11.42 2.60
N LEU A 109 -4.57 11.52 3.83
CA LEU A 109 -4.03 10.37 4.54
C LEU A 109 -5.11 9.31 4.78
N ASP A 110 -6.31 9.73 5.17
CA ASP A 110 -7.47 8.84 5.33
C ASP A 110 -7.85 8.16 4.00
N ALA A 111 -7.84 8.92 2.89
CA ALA A 111 -8.09 8.36 1.56
C ALA A 111 -7.03 7.32 1.15
N ILE A 112 -5.74 7.62 1.35
CA ILE A 112 -4.62 6.69 1.07
C ILE A 112 -4.76 5.42 1.92
N ASN A 113 -5.03 5.57 3.22
CA ASN A 113 -5.21 4.43 4.13
C ASN A 113 -6.42 3.57 3.71
N GLN A 114 -7.54 4.20 3.33
CA GLN A 114 -8.72 3.48 2.87
C GLN A 114 -8.44 2.67 1.60
N VAL A 115 -7.79 3.26 0.61
CA VAL A 115 -7.45 2.58 -0.65
C VAL A 115 -6.44 1.47 -0.41
N PHE A 116 -5.41 1.71 0.40
CA PHE A 116 -4.44 0.69 0.78
C PHE A 116 -5.13 -0.48 1.50
N TYR A 117 -6.01 -0.20 2.45
CA TYR A 117 -6.77 -1.23 3.16
C TYR A 117 -7.64 -2.07 2.21
N LEU A 118 -8.38 -1.42 1.29
CA LEU A 118 -9.19 -2.13 0.29
C LEU A 118 -8.33 -3.02 -0.60
N ARG A 119 -7.13 -2.55 -0.99
CA ARG A 119 -6.18 -3.33 -1.79
C ARG A 119 -5.66 -4.55 -1.03
N VAL A 120 -5.27 -4.40 0.24
CA VAL A 120 -4.83 -5.52 1.06
C VAL A 120 -5.98 -6.49 1.30
N LEU A 121 -7.19 -5.99 1.55
CA LEU A 121 -8.38 -6.82 1.71
C LEU A 121 -8.70 -7.63 0.44
N ALA A 122 -8.47 -7.06 -0.74
CA ALA A 122 -8.67 -7.72 -2.02
C ALA A 122 -7.62 -8.80 -2.31
N ASN A 123 -6.34 -8.53 -2.02
CA ASN A 123 -5.23 -9.43 -2.39
C ASN A 123 -4.87 -10.45 -1.29
N GLU A 124 -4.89 -10.02 -0.04
CA GLU A 124 -4.39 -10.76 1.13
C GLU A 124 -5.38 -10.64 2.31
N PRO A 125 -6.64 -11.08 2.16
CA PRO A 125 -7.66 -10.91 3.21
C PRO A 125 -7.22 -11.53 4.54
N GLU A 126 -6.45 -12.62 4.51
CA GLU A 126 -5.94 -13.32 5.69
C GLU A 126 -5.02 -12.46 6.57
N ARG A 127 -4.38 -11.41 6.03
CA ARG A 127 -3.54 -10.49 6.82
C ARG A 127 -4.36 -9.49 7.62
N VAL A 128 -5.58 -9.22 7.19
CA VAL A 128 -6.45 -8.18 7.76
C VAL A 128 -7.56 -8.79 8.61
N LEU A 129 -8.09 -9.93 8.18
CA LEU A 129 -9.16 -10.63 8.88
C LEU A 129 -8.61 -11.37 10.09
N PRO A 130 -9.31 -11.35 11.24
CA PRO A 130 -9.01 -12.25 12.33
C PRO A 130 -9.08 -13.72 11.88
N PRO A 131 -8.24 -14.62 12.41
CA PRO A 131 -8.25 -16.02 12.00
C PRO A 131 -9.63 -16.65 12.22
N GLY A 132 -10.12 -17.36 11.20
CA GLY A 132 -11.44 -18.00 11.21
C GLY A 132 -12.62 -17.06 10.93
N LYS A 133 -12.40 -15.79 10.60
CA LYS A 133 -13.44 -14.87 10.12
C LYS A 133 -13.44 -14.81 8.60
N SER A 134 -14.64 -14.84 8.00
CA SER A 134 -14.84 -14.61 6.57
C SER A 134 -15.03 -13.11 6.29
N LEU A 135 -14.73 -12.68 5.06
CA LEU A 135 -15.01 -11.31 4.61
C LEU A 135 -16.47 -10.93 4.83
N LEU A 136 -17.38 -11.86 4.53
CA LEU A 136 -18.82 -11.66 4.67
C LEU A 136 -19.20 -11.36 6.12
N SER A 137 -18.55 -12.00 7.10
CA SER A 137 -18.78 -11.72 8.52
C SER A 137 -18.33 -10.32 8.97
N MET A 138 -17.35 -9.72 8.27
CA MET A 138 -16.92 -8.35 8.54
C MET A 138 -17.83 -7.31 7.90
N VAL A 139 -18.29 -7.56 6.67
CA VAL A 139 -19.16 -6.62 5.94
C VAL A 139 -20.61 -6.72 6.44
N ALA A 140 -21.06 -7.90 6.86
CA ALA A 140 -22.43 -8.11 7.37
C ALA A 140 -22.67 -7.58 8.79
N ARG A 141 -21.73 -6.84 9.40
CA ARG A 141 -21.96 -6.25 10.72
C ARG A 141 -23.17 -5.30 10.64
N PRO A 142 -24.28 -5.60 11.34
CA PRO A 142 -25.45 -4.74 11.32
C PRO A 142 -25.08 -3.41 11.99
N HIS A 143 -25.26 -2.29 11.27
CA HIS A 143 -25.10 -0.95 11.82
C HIS A 143 -26.01 -0.73 13.06
N ALA A 144 -27.08 -1.52 13.18
CA ALA A 144 -27.95 -1.55 14.36
C ALA A 144 -27.26 -1.90 15.69
N GLN A 145 -26.09 -2.55 15.70
CA GLN A 145 -25.36 -2.82 16.96
C GLN A 145 -24.51 -1.63 17.44
N THR A 146 -24.28 -0.61 16.62
CA THR A 146 -23.47 0.55 17.01
C THR A 146 -24.26 1.55 17.84
N GLU A 147 -25.58 1.63 17.66
CA GLU A 147 -26.44 2.58 18.41
C GLU A 147 -26.89 2.07 19.79
N HIS A 148 -26.82 0.75 20.06
CA HIS A 148 -27.36 0.17 21.29
C HIS A 148 -26.32 -0.47 22.22
N ARG A 149 -25.02 -0.38 21.93
CA ARG A 149 -23.96 -0.98 22.79
C ARG A 149 -23.08 -0.01 23.54
N THR A 150 -23.32 1.29 23.46
CA THR A 150 -22.65 2.26 24.34
C THR A 150 -23.61 2.72 25.42
N ASP A 151 -23.64 1.98 26.54
CA ASP A 151 -23.98 2.53 27.87
C ASP A 151 -22.97 3.60 28.33
N GLY A 152 -22.01 4.00 27.47
CA GLY A 152 -21.09 5.11 27.65
C GLY A 152 -21.63 6.38 26.98
N VAL A 153 -21.58 7.48 27.73
CA VAL A 153 -21.91 8.86 27.38
C VAL A 153 -21.96 9.11 25.85
N PRO A 154 -23.11 9.58 25.30
CA PRO A 154 -23.22 9.84 23.87
C PRO A 154 -22.11 10.78 23.41
N SER A 155 -21.43 10.39 22.32
CA SER A 155 -20.34 11.17 21.74
C SER A 155 -20.80 12.61 21.51
N LEU A 156 -19.90 13.59 21.66
CA LEU A 156 -20.23 15.00 21.42
C LEU A 156 -20.84 15.19 20.02
N ARG A 157 -20.36 14.43 19.03
CA ARG A 157 -20.90 14.40 17.67
C ARG A 157 -22.37 13.99 17.64
N ALA A 158 -22.74 12.91 18.33
CA ALA A 158 -24.14 12.47 18.40
C ALA A 158 -25.04 13.53 19.06
N LYS A 159 -24.57 14.20 20.12
CA LYS A 159 -25.33 15.29 20.75
C LYS A 159 -25.53 16.49 19.83
N VAL A 160 -24.47 16.91 19.11
CA VAL A 160 -24.56 18.02 18.16
C VAL A 160 -25.49 17.65 17.01
N GLU A 161 -25.40 16.42 16.52
CA GLU A 161 -26.28 15.91 15.47
C GLU A 161 -27.74 15.88 15.92
N ASP A 162 -28.03 15.43 17.15
CA ASP A 162 -29.39 15.45 17.71
C ASP A 162 -29.94 16.86 17.87
N ILE A 163 -29.11 17.82 18.33
CA ILE A 163 -29.50 19.22 18.43
C ILE A 163 -29.78 19.81 17.05
N ALA A 164 -28.92 19.54 16.07
CA ALA A 164 -29.09 20.01 14.70
C ALA A 164 -30.33 19.40 14.03
N LYS A 165 -30.55 18.08 14.17
CA LYS A 165 -31.75 17.39 13.69
C LYS A 165 -33.01 17.96 14.35
N ARG A 166 -33.00 18.19 15.66
CA ARG A 166 -34.14 18.79 16.37
C ARG A 166 -34.44 20.20 15.86
N ALA A 167 -33.43 21.06 15.77
CA ALA A 167 -33.59 22.41 15.27
C ALA A 167 -34.14 22.43 13.84
N PHE A 168 -33.64 21.57 12.96
CA PHE A 168 -34.12 21.42 11.59
C PHE A 168 -35.62 21.04 11.53
N TRP A 169 -36.04 20.08 12.37
CA TRP A 169 -37.43 19.63 12.37
C TRP A 169 -38.39 20.62 13.04
N ASP A 170 -37.94 21.33 14.08
CA ASP A 170 -38.71 22.37 14.74
C ASP A 170 -38.96 23.55 13.77
N GLU A 171 -37.93 23.97 13.03
CA GLU A 171 -38.05 24.95 11.94
C GLU A 171 -39.00 24.47 10.83
N ALA A 172 -38.90 23.18 10.44
CA ALA A 172 -39.82 22.60 9.46
C ALA A 172 -41.28 22.68 9.92
N LEU A 173 -41.52 22.34 11.19
CA LEU A 173 -42.84 22.34 11.78
C LEU A 173 -43.40 23.77 11.88
N GLU A 174 -42.59 24.74 12.29
CA GLU A 174 -42.98 26.15 12.36
C GLU A 174 -43.33 26.70 10.97
N ALA A 175 -42.48 26.46 9.98
CA ALA A 175 -42.69 26.91 8.60
C ALA A 175 -43.94 26.28 7.95
N LEU A 176 -44.23 25.02 8.25
CA LEU A 176 -45.41 24.31 7.75
C LEU A 176 -46.69 24.64 8.53
N SER A 177 -46.58 25.05 9.80
CA SER A 177 -47.73 25.48 10.60
C SER A 177 -48.23 26.87 10.23
N ASN A 178 -47.42 27.65 9.50
CA ASN A 178 -47.82 28.95 8.96
C ASN A 178 -48.81 28.76 7.80
N GLN A 179 -49.98 29.41 7.88
CA GLN A 179 -51.04 29.32 6.87
C GLN A 179 -50.65 29.95 5.52
N ALA A 180 -49.53 30.67 5.44
CA ALA A 180 -49.01 31.22 4.19
C ALA A 180 -48.51 30.10 3.26
N ALA A 181 -49.26 29.84 2.19
CA ALA A 181 -48.95 28.80 1.21
C ALA A 181 -47.54 28.92 0.59
N SER A 182 -47.01 30.13 0.42
CA SER A 182 -45.65 30.35 -0.10
C SER A 182 -44.55 29.77 0.80
N SER A 183 -44.67 29.94 2.12
CA SER A 183 -43.76 29.37 3.12
C SER A 183 -43.83 27.84 3.11
N GLN A 184 -45.06 27.31 3.05
CA GLN A 184 -45.31 25.87 3.05
C GLN A 184 -44.76 25.19 1.80
N VAL A 185 -45.04 25.74 0.62
CA VAL A 185 -44.58 25.17 -0.65
C VAL A 185 -43.05 25.11 -0.69
N HIS A 186 -42.36 26.18 -0.28
CA HIS A 186 -40.91 26.20 -0.23
C HIS A 186 -40.35 25.13 0.72
N ARG A 187 -40.94 24.99 1.92
CA ARG A 187 -40.47 23.98 2.89
C ARG A 187 -40.78 22.54 2.44
N ILE A 188 -41.96 22.29 1.86
CA ILE A 188 -42.31 20.98 1.29
C ILE A 188 -41.34 20.61 0.17
N GLN A 189 -41.00 21.56 -0.70
CA GLN A 189 -40.05 21.30 -1.79
C GLN A 189 -38.66 20.91 -1.27
N ALA A 190 -38.17 21.55 -0.21
CA ALA A 190 -36.92 21.16 0.44
C ALA A 190 -37.01 19.73 0.99
N LEU A 191 -38.08 19.40 1.72
CA LEU A 191 -38.30 18.05 2.24
C LEU A 191 -38.42 17.00 1.12
N TYR A 192 -38.99 17.35 -0.03
CA TYR A 192 -39.07 16.46 -1.19
C TYR A 192 -37.72 16.19 -1.81
N LYS A 193 -36.84 17.18 -1.84
CA LYS A 193 -35.46 17.01 -2.27
C LYS A 193 -34.72 16.04 -1.34
N ASP A 194 -34.87 16.19 -0.03
CA ASP A 194 -34.28 15.28 0.96
C ASP A 194 -34.79 13.85 0.77
N LEU A 195 -36.12 13.69 0.58
CA LEU A 195 -36.72 12.39 0.25
C LEU A 195 -36.20 11.82 -1.07
N HIS A 196 -36.08 12.63 -2.11
CA HIS A 196 -35.53 12.19 -3.40
C HIS A 196 -34.10 11.67 -3.25
N GLU A 197 -33.24 12.41 -2.52
CA GLU A 197 -31.86 12.00 -2.26
C GLU A 197 -31.76 10.70 -1.45
N ALA A 198 -32.63 10.52 -0.45
CA ALA A 198 -32.68 9.31 0.34
C ALA A 198 -33.21 8.09 -0.45
N LEU A 199 -34.21 8.29 -1.31
CA LEU A 199 -34.92 7.21 -2.00
C LEU A 199 -34.33 6.81 -3.36
N LYS A 200 -33.44 7.61 -3.96
CA LYS A 200 -32.86 7.33 -5.29
C LYS A 200 -32.12 5.98 -5.39
N PHE A 201 -31.62 5.47 -4.28
CA PHE A 201 -30.95 4.17 -4.21
C PHE A 201 -31.92 3.00 -3.96
N LEU A 202 -33.11 3.31 -3.44
CA LEU A 202 -34.15 2.34 -3.08
C LEU A 202 -35.22 2.18 -4.16
N LEU A 203 -35.31 3.08 -5.13
CA LEU A 203 -36.30 3.06 -6.21
C LEU A 203 -35.60 3.08 -7.57
N PRO A 204 -36.14 2.45 -8.63
CA PRO A 204 -35.57 2.55 -9.96
C PRO A 204 -35.53 4.01 -10.44
N PRO A 205 -34.52 4.43 -11.24
CA PRO A 205 -34.36 5.84 -11.62
C PRO A 205 -35.53 6.43 -12.42
N LYS A 206 -36.35 5.58 -13.06
CA LYS A 206 -37.56 5.98 -13.81
C LYS A 206 -38.85 5.79 -13.00
N HIS A 207 -38.78 5.55 -11.69
CA HIS A 207 -39.95 5.34 -10.86
C HIS A 207 -40.77 6.63 -10.74
N PRO A 208 -42.11 6.58 -10.87
CA PRO A 208 -42.96 7.78 -10.88
C PRO A 208 -42.83 8.63 -9.62
N VAL A 209 -42.59 8.00 -8.47
CA VAL A 209 -42.36 8.71 -7.20
C VAL A 209 -41.11 9.61 -7.25
N LEU A 210 -39.98 9.11 -7.79
CA LEU A 210 -38.76 9.92 -7.90
C LEU A 210 -38.95 11.08 -8.87
N LEU A 211 -39.63 10.84 -10.00
CA LEU A 211 -39.95 11.88 -10.97
C LEU A 211 -40.83 12.98 -10.36
N ARG A 212 -41.79 12.62 -9.51
CA ARG A 212 -42.65 13.59 -8.80
C ARG A 212 -41.91 14.36 -7.72
N LEU A 213 -41.07 13.69 -6.92
CA LEU A 213 -40.27 14.37 -5.89
C LEU A 213 -39.23 15.34 -6.48
N GLY A 214 -38.72 15.04 -7.68
CA GLY A 214 -37.81 15.92 -8.41
C GLY A 214 -38.48 17.03 -9.22
N ALA A 215 -39.81 16.98 -9.41
CA ALA A 215 -40.55 17.97 -10.17
C ALA A 215 -40.94 19.19 -9.30
N PRO A 216 -41.06 20.40 -9.88
CA PRO A 216 -41.58 21.55 -9.16
C PRO A 216 -43.03 21.29 -8.70
N LEU A 217 -43.35 21.71 -7.47
CA LEU A 217 -44.70 21.57 -6.92
C LEU A 217 -45.69 22.36 -7.78
N SER A 218 -46.82 21.74 -8.12
CA SER A 218 -47.90 22.43 -8.81
C SER A 218 -48.49 23.51 -7.89
N PRO A 219 -48.94 24.66 -8.44
CA PRO A 219 -49.62 25.66 -7.64
C PRO A 219 -50.92 25.07 -7.08
N THR A 220 -50.99 24.92 -5.74
CA THR A 220 -52.18 24.39 -5.05
C THR A 220 -52.64 25.35 -3.97
N SER A 221 -53.95 25.39 -3.74
CA SER A 221 -54.55 26.17 -2.64
C SER A 221 -54.41 25.50 -1.28
N SER A 222 -54.00 24.22 -1.23
CA SER A 222 -53.90 23.40 -0.03
C SER A 222 -52.64 22.51 -0.06
N PRO A 223 -51.44 23.10 0.05
CA PRO A 223 -50.17 22.40 -0.17
C PRO A 223 -49.94 21.22 0.78
N LEU A 224 -50.39 21.31 2.04
CA LEU A 224 -50.27 20.19 3.01
C LEU A 224 -51.10 18.96 2.61
N LEU A 225 -52.31 19.16 2.10
CA LEU A 225 -53.17 18.04 1.67
C LEU A 225 -52.60 17.36 0.43
N SER A 226 -52.11 18.16 -0.54
CA SER A 226 -51.36 17.62 -1.68
C SER A 226 -50.11 16.86 -1.22
N ALA A 227 -49.39 17.39 -0.21
CA ALA A 227 -48.24 16.70 0.33
C ALA A 227 -48.57 15.35 0.96
N ILE A 228 -49.65 15.26 1.73
CA ILE A 228 -50.13 13.99 2.30
C ILE A 228 -50.43 12.97 1.20
N THR A 229 -51.07 13.39 0.10
CA THR A 229 -51.35 12.47 -1.01
C THR A 229 -50.07 11.93 -1.66
N HIS A 230 -49.07 12.78 -1.88
CA HIS A 230 -47.78 12.33 -2.43
C HIS A 230 -47.02 11.45 -1.44
N LEU A 231 -47.02 11.77 -0.14
CA LEU A 231 -46.38 10.96 0.88
C LEU A 231 -47.04 9.57 0.98
N ARG A 232 -48.37 9.47 0.82
CA ARG A 232 -49.07 8.18 0.74
C ARG A 232 -48.58 7.33 -0.43
N GLU A 233 -48.36 7.94 -1.60
CA GLU A 233 -47.81 7.26 -2.77
C GLU A 233 -46.37 6.80 -2.55
N VAL A 234 -45.54 7.65 -1.91
CA VAL A 234 -44.17 7.29 -1.51
C VAL A 234 -44.18 6.09 -0.58
N VAL A 235 -44.99 6.12 0.49
CA VAL A 235 -45.07 5.06 1.48
C VAL A 235 -45.60 3.75 0.88
N THR A 236 -46.59 3.83 -0.02
CA THR A 236 -47.09 2.66 -0.76
C THR A 236 -46.00 2.06 -1.66
N ALA A 237 -45.23 2.89 -2.38
CA ALA A 237 -44.11 2.42 -3.20
C ALA A 237 -42.99 1.77 -2.36
N LEU A 238 -42.73 2.30 -1.15
CA LEU A 238 -41.77 1.68 -0.22
C LEU A 238 -42.28 0.34 0.30
N ARG A 239 -43.59 0.22 0.57
CA ARG A 239 -44.22 -1.04 0.96
C ARG A 239 -44.01 -2.15 -0.05
N GLU A 240 -44.14 -1.85 -1.33
CA GLU A 240 -43.96 -2.84 -2.40
C GLU A 240 -42.53 -3.39 -2.46
N ARG A 241 -41.54 -2.69 -1.89
CA ARG A 241 -40.13 -3.06 -1.92
C ARG A 241 -39.56 -3.45 -0.57
N CYS A 242 -40.27 -3.25 0.54
CA CYS A 242 -39.76 -3.56 1.87
C CYS A 242 -39.87 -5.05 2.19
N ALA A 243 -39.10 -5.50 3.18
CA ALA A 243 -39.28 -6.82 3.74
C ALA A 243 -40.62 -6.92 4.49
N PRO A 244 -41.34 -8.07 4.43
CA PRO A 244 -42.64 -8.24 5.10
C PRO A 244 -42.62 -7.96 6.61
N ALA A 245 -41.44 -8.12 7.25
CA ALA A 245 -41.26 -7.82 8.67
C ALA A 245 -41.50 -6.34 9.04
N ARG A 246 -41.50 -5.44 8.05
CA ARG A 246 -41.67 -4.00 8.22
C ARG A 246 -43.05 -3.49 7.82
N ASP A 247 -43.91 -4.36 7.28
CA ASP A 247 -45.24 -3.99 6.81
C ASP A 247 -46.09 -3.37 7.93
N THR A 248 -45.89 -3.78 9.18
CA THR A 248 -46.62 -3.24 10.34
C THR A 248 -46.36 -1.74 10.53
N ASP A 249 -45.10 -1.34 10.43
CA ASP A 249 -44.68 0.05 10.65
C ASP A 249 -45.13 0.93 9.48
N ILE A 250 -45.02 0.42 8.26
CA ILE A 250 -45.52 1.09 7.06
C ILE A 250 -47.04 1.26 7.10
N ASN A 251 -47.78 0.21 7.48
CA ASN A 251 -49.23 0.27 7.56
C ASN A 251 -49.67 1.25 8.66
N ALA A 252 -48.95 1.32 9.79
CA ALA A 252 -49.20 2.33 10.81
C ALA A 252 -48.98 3.75 10.28
N LEU A 253 -47.94 3.97 9.47
CA LEU A 253 -47.69 5.26 8.84
C LEU A 253 -48.76 5.63 7.78
N LEU A 254 -49.18 4.66 6.97
CA LEU A 254 -50.29 4.85 6.01
C LEU A 254 -51.59 5.22 6.73
N LEU A 255 -51.95 4.51 7.80
CA LEU A 255 -53.12 4.82 8.62
C LEU A 255 -53.04 6.24 9.19
N ARG A 256 -51.89 6.67 9.71
CA ARG A 256 -51.68 8.05 10.19
C ARG A 256 -51.88 9.10 9.08
N LEU A 257 -51.48 8.79 7.84
CA LEU A 257 -51.70 9.66 6.68
C LEU A 257 -53.15 9.63 6.20
N ASP A 258 -53.88 8.52 6.38
CA ASP A 258 -55.30 8.36 6.09
C ASP A 258 -56.21 9.10 7.09
N ASP A 259 -55.81 9.11 8.36
CA ASP A 259 -56.51 9.84 9.41
C ASP A 259 -56.32 11.36 9.30
N ALA A 260 -55.32 11.81 8.54
CA ALA A 260 -55.04 13.22 8.24
C ALA A 260 -56.07 13.81 7.26
N ASN A 261 -57.34 13.76 7.64
CA ASN A 261 -58.45 14.33 6.89
C ASN A 261 -58.61 15.82 7.17
N SER A 262 -59.39 16.50 6.32
CA SER A 262 -59.64 17.95 6.35
C SER A 262 -60.33 18.49 7.62
N THR A 263 -60.68 17.63 8.58
CA THR A 263 -61.29 18.01 9.86
C THR A 263 -60.27 18.35 10.95
N LEU A 264 -58.99 18.01 10.75
CA LEU A 264 -57.96 18.28 11.74
C LEU A 264 -57.48 19.74 11.70
N PRO A 265 -57.07 20.30 12.86
CA PRO A 265 -56.38 21.58 12.92
C PRO A 265 -55.16 21.59 12.00
N HIS A 266 -54.94 22.72 11.32
CA HIS A 266 -53.84 22.90 10.38
C HIS A 266 -52.45 22.56 10.96
N THR A 267 -52.23 22.90 12.23
CA THR A 267 -50.98 22.61 12.97
C THR A 267 -50.76 21.11 13.18
N GLU A 268 -51.83 20.33 13.33
CA GLU A 268 -51.75 18.87 13.44
C GLU A 268 -51.45 18.24 12.09
N VAL A 269 -52.05 18.73 11.01
CA VAL A 269 -51.74 18.30 9.64
C VAL A 269 -50.27 18.56 9.31
N ALA A 270 -49.75 19.74 9.65
CA ALA A 270 -48.32 20.06 9.49
C ALA A 270 -47.42 19.10 10.27
N ARG A 271 -47.78 18.78 11.52
CA ARG A 271 -47.05 17.80 12.35
C ARG A 271 -47.05 16.40 11.73
N ILE A 272 -48.19 15.94 11.22
CA ILE A 272 -48.30 14.64 10.57
C ILE A 272 -47.40 14.57 9.32
N VAL A 273 -47.35 15.64 8.51
CA VAL A 273 -46.45 15.71 7.35
C VAL A 273 -44.98 15.61 7.77
N VAL A 274 -44.56 16.38 8.78
CA VAL A 274 -43.17 16.34 9.29
C VAL A 274 -42.81 14.96 9.84
N ASP A 275 -43.68 14.39 10.67
CA ASP A 275 -43.49 13.06 11.24
C ASP A 275 -43.41 12.00 10.16
N ALA A 276 -44.26 12.09 9.12
CA ALA A 276 -44.23 11.14 8.02
C ALA A 276 -42.94 11.23 7.21
N VAL A 277 -42.47 12.44 6.88
CA VAL A 277 -41.18 12.61 6.19
C VAL A 277 -40.04 12.05 7.04
N ARG A 278 -40.02 12.34 8.35
CA ARG A 278 -39.02 11.80 9.28
C ARG A 278 -39.05 10.27 9.32
N SER A 279 -40.23 9.68 9.42
CA SER A 279 -40.41 8.23 9.40
C SER A 279 -39.96 7.62 8.07
N ILE A 280 -40.26 8.25 6.93
CA ILE A 280 -39.82 7.77 5.61
C ILE A 280 -38.29 7.82 5.50
N LEU A 281 -37.63 8.89 5.94
CA LEU A 281 -36.17 8.99 5.91
C LEU A 281 -35.52 7.92 6.80
N SER A 282 -36.02 7.77 8.03
CA SER A 282 -35.57 6.70 8.94
C SER A 282 -35.79 5.31 8.33
N PHE A 283 -36.95 5.09 7.69
CA PHE A 283 -37.26 3.84 7.03
C PHE A 283 -36.37 3.58 5.82
N ALA A 284 -36.02 4.62 5.06
CA ALA A 284 -35.11 4.52 3.93
C ALA A 284 -33.71 4.07 4.40
N ASP A 285 -33.23 4.56 5.53
CA ASP A 285 -31.94 4.12 6.08
C ASP A 285 -31.99 2.66 6.53
N VAL A 286 -33.06 2.24 7.22
CA VAL A 286 -33.26 0.82 7.57
C VAL A 286 -33.39 -0.06 6.32
N MET A 287 -34.09 0.39 5.28
CA MET A 287 -34.22 -0.36 4.02
C MET A 287 -32.88 -0.46 3.27
N LYS A 288 -32.02 0.57 3.34
CA LYS A 288 -30.67 0.50 2.78
C LYS A 288 -29.85 -0.56 3.52
N ASP A 289 -29.99 -0.63 4.84
CA ASP A 289 -29.35 -1.67 5.65
C ASP A 289 -29.88 -3.06 5.32
N ASP A 290 -31.21 -3.22 5.21
CA ASP A 290 -31.85 -4.50 4.84
C ASP A 290 -31.43 -4.93 3.42
N LEU A 291 -31.37 -4.00 2.47
CA LEU A 291 -30.90 -4.25 1.11
C LEU A 291 -29.41 -4.59 1.11
N GLY A 292 -28.60 -3.89 1.89
CA GLY A 292 -27.19 -4.19 2.09
C GLY A 292 -27.01 -5.61 2.65
N GLN A 293 -27.76 -5.98 3.69
CA GLN A 293 -27.75 -7.31 4.27
C GLN A 293 -28.26 -8.39 3.29
N PHE A 294 -29.27 -8.09 2.49
CA PHE A 294 -29.77 -9.02 1.47
C PHE A 294 -28.76 -9.23 0.35
N VAL A 295 -28.18 -8.16 -0.18
CA VAL A 295 -27.14 -8.22 -1.22
C VAL A 295 -25.94 -8.99 -0.65
N LEU A 296 -25.45 -8.63 0.53
CA LEU A 296 -24.34 -9.33 1.18
C LEU A 296 -24.66 -10.77 1.53
N GLY A 297 -25.91 -11.07 1.91
CA GLY A 297 -26.37 -12.41 2.25
C GLY A 297 -26.59 -13.32 1.03
N THR A 298 -26.80 -12.73 -0.15
CA THR A 298 -26.93 -13.46 -1.42
C THR A 298 -25.60 -13.60 -2.16
N MET A 299 -24.65 -12.71 -1.91
CA MET A 299 -23.29 -12.80 -2.46
C MET A 299 -22.50 -13.93 -1.81
N SER A 300 -21.90 -14.78 -2.63
CA SER A 300 -20.85 -15.69 -2.17
C SER A 300 -19.60 -14.91 -1.74
N GLU A 301 -18.75 -15.51 -0.91
CA GLU A 301 -17.49 -14.88 -0.50
C GLU A 301 -16.59 -14.55 -1.72
N LYS A 302 -16.65 -15.37 -2.77
CA LYS A 302 -15.93 -15.13 -4.03
C LYS A 302 -16.43 -13.87 -4.74
N GLN A 303 -17.75 -13.72 -4.87
CA GLN A 303 -18.36 -12.51 -5.46
C GLN A 303 -18.04 -11.27 -4.63
N LEU A 304 -18.05 -11.38 -3.29
CA LEU A 304 -17.67 -10.28 -2.43
C LEU A 304 -16.19 -9.90 -2.62
N ARG A 305 -15.28 -10.88 -2.74
CA ARG A 305 -13.86 -10.63 -3.07
C ARG A 305 -13.71 -9.95 -4.43
N SER A 306 -14.41 -10.42 -5.45
CA SER A 306 -14.44 -9.84 -6.80
C SER A 306 -14.90 -8.37 -6.76
N ALA A 307 -16.01 -8.10 -6.07
CA ALA A 307 -16.53 -6.74 -5.91
C ALA A 307 -15.58 -5.81 -5.12
N ILE A 308 -14.99 -6.30 -4.02
CA ILE A 308 -13.98 -5.54 -3.26
C ILE A 308 -12.76 -5.26 -4.12
N ALA A 309 -12.28 -6.24 -4.89
CA ALA A 309 -11.16 -6.08 -5.80
C ALA A 309 -11.46 -5.05 -6.89
N GLN A 310 -12.66 -5.07 -7.49
CA GLN A 310 -13.06 -4.09 -8.48
C GLN A 310 -13.13 -2.66 -7.90
N GLU A 311 -13.74 -2.49 -6.72
CA GLU A 311 -13.79 -1.20 -6.05
C GLU A 311 -12.38 -0.71 -5.68
N ALA A 312 -11.54 -1.58 -5.13
CA ALA A 312 -10.16 -1.27 -4.79
C ALA A 312 -9.36 -0.80 -6.03
N LYS A 313 -9.50 -1.49 -7.17
CA LYS A 313 -8.88 -1.12 -8.45
C LYS A 313 -9.33 0.26 -8.93
N LEU A 314 -10.63 0.54 -8.89
CA LEU A 314 -11.20 1.83 -9.29
C LEU A 314 -10.69 2.97 -8.40
N ARG A 315 -10.74 2.78 -7.09
CA ARG A 315 -10.30 3.78 -6.11
C ARG A 315 -8.80 4.02 -6.16
N GLU A 316 -8.00 2.98 -6.34
CA GLU A 316 -6.56 3.09 -6.55
C GLU A 316 -6.25 3.98 -7.75
N ARG A 317 -6.84 3.68 -8.91
CA ARG A 317 -6.63 4.49 -10.12
C ARG A 317 -7.06 5.94 -9.89
N GLN A 318 -8.26 6.15 -9.35
CA GLN A 318 -8.80 7.48 -9.11
C GLN A 318 -7.86 8.30 -8.22
N LEU A 319 -7.38 7.72 -7.12
CA LEU A 319 -6.53 8.41 -6.17
C LEU A 319 -5.13 8.70 -6.73
N VAL A 320 -4.54 7.78 -7.50
CA VAL A 320 -3.25 8.05 -8.18
C VAL A 320 -3.42 9.16 -9.23
N VAL A 321 -4.50 9.16 -10.01
CA VAL A 321 -4.76 10.23 -10.98
C VAL A 321 -5.06 11.57 -10.30
N GLU A 322 -5.74 11.57 -9.15
CA GLU A 322 -5.96 12.77 -8.34
C GLU A 322 -4.65 13.34 -7.77
N LEU A 323 -3.75 12.46 -7.32
CA LEU A 323 -2.49 12.84 -6.69
C LEU A 323 -1.43 13.36 -7.69
N TRP A 324 -1.25 12.68 -8.82
CA TRP A 324 -0.20 13.04 -9.80
C TRP A 324 -0.75 13.70 -11.06
N GLY A 325 -2.02 13.50 -11.40
CA GLY A 325 -2.57 13.82 -12.72
C GLY A 325 -2.23 12.75 -13.75
N ASP A 326 -3.08 12.63 -14.79
CA ASP A 326 -2.92 11.61 -15.83
C ASP A 326 -1.62 11.80 -16.64
N GLN A 327 -1.30 13.05 -17.02
CA GLN A 327 -0.09 13.35 -17.79
C GLN A 327 1.20 13.04 -17.03
N CYS A 328 1.33 13.50 -15.78
CA CYS A 328 2.50 13.21 -14.95
C CYS A 328 2.67 11.71 -14.70
N THR A 329 1.55 11.00 -14.51
CA THR A 329 1.56 9.54 -14.37
C THR A 329 2.10 8.86 -15.62
N GLN A 330 1.66 9.28 -16.81
CA GLN A 330 2.16 8.80 -18.10
C GLN A 330 3.65 9.13 -18.32
N ASP A 331 4.06 10.34 -18.00
CA ASP A 331 5.43 10.81 -18.18
C ASP A 331 6.39 10.04 -17.27
N ARG A 332 6.06 9.91 -15.97
CA ARG A 332 6.86 9.13 -15.01
C ARG A 332 6.92 7.65 -15.36
N TRP A 333 5.81 7.08 -15.85
CA TRP A 333 5.81 5.70 -16.35
C TRP A 333 6.76 5.53 -17.53
N THR A 334 6.72 6.45 -18.51
CA THR A 334 7.58 6.42 -19.70
C THR A 334 9.05 6.63 -19.34
N GLN A 335 9.35 7.55 -18.42
CA GLN A 335 10.69 7.79 -17.91
C GLN A 335 11.25 6.57 -17.20
N TRP A 336 10.45 5.95 -16.31
CA TRP A 336 10.84 4.74 -15.59
C TRP A 336 11.10 3.58 -16.55
N MET A 337 10.29 3.47 -17.61
CA MET A 337 10.47 2.48 -18.68
C MET A 337 11.74 2.70 -19.52
N ALA A 338 12.16 3.94 -19.72
CA ALA A 338 13.36 4.29 -20.46
C ALA A 338 14.65 3.86 -19.73
N GLN A 339 14.59 3.62 -18.41
CA GLN A 339 15.71 3.15 -17.58
C GLN A 339 15.92 1.63 -17.64
N LEU A 340 15.35 0.93 -18.64
CA LEU A 340 15.55 -0.51 -18.80
C LEU A 340 16.95 -0.81 -19.36
N HIS A 341 17.80 -1.48 -18.58
CA HIS A 341 19.17 -1.83 -19.01
C HIS A 341 19.27 -3.20 -19.68
N GLY A 342 18.32 -4.11 -19.43
CA GLY A 342 18.31 -5.44 -20.05
C GLY A 342 19.31 -6.42 -19.42
N THR A 343 19.65 -6.24 -18.15
CA THR A 343 20.71 -7.00 -17.44
C THR A 343 20.47 -8.51 -17.39
N TYR A 344 19.21 -8.95 -17.33
CA TYR A 344 18.82 -10.32 -16.98
C TYR A 344 18.22 -11.14 -18.13
N THR A 345 17.76 -10.50 -19.21
CA THR A 345 17.08 -11.16 -20.33
C THR A 345 17.27 -10.33 -21.60
N SER A 346 17.41 -10.99 -22.75
CA SER A 346 17.48 -10.30 -24.04
C SER A 346 16.18 -9.56 -24.32
N VAL A 347 16.27 -8.23 -24.42
CA VAL A 347 15.12 -7.32 -24.59
C VAL A 347 14.45 -7.52 -25.96
N ASP A 348 15.21 -7.94 -26.97
CA ASP A 348 14.75 -8.06 -28.37
C ASP A 348 13.69 -9.15 -28.56
N ALA A 349 13.67 -10.17 -27.68
CA ALA A 349 12.74 -11.29 -27.79
C ALA A 349 11.37 -11.01 -27.15
N VAL A 350 11.20 -9.89 -26.43
CA VAL A 350 10.01 -9.63 -25.61
C VAL A 350 9.08 -8.62 -26.29
N PRO A 351 7.78 -8.93 -26.47
CA PRO A 351 6.80 -7.98 -27.02
C PRO A 351 6.82 -6.65 -26.27
N GLY A 352 6.72 -5.54 -26.99
CA GLY A 352 6.80 -4.17 -26.43
C GLY A 352 5.92 -3.98 -25.18
N ARG A 353 4.68 -4.48 -25.24
CA ARG A 353 3.67 -4.43 -24.15
C ARG A 353 4.08 -5.14 -22.85
N ARG A 354 5.13 -5.96 -22.86
CA ARG A 354 5.62 -6.70 -21.69
C ARG A 354 7.01 -6.26 -21.23
N ARG A 355 7.63 -5.28 -21.90
CA ARG A 355 8.95 -4.77 -21.50
C ARG A 355 8.95 -4.20 -20.08
N TRP A 356 7.81 -3.68 -19.62
CA TRP A 356 7.69 -3.16 -18.26
C TRP A 356 7.84 -4.23 -17.19
N ILE A 357 7.50 -5.50 -17.50
CA ILE A 357 7.71 -6.62 -16.58
C ILE A 357 9.22 -6.86 -16.40
N LEU A 358 10.02 -6.72 -17.46
CA LEU A 358 11.49 -6.80 -17.35
C LEU A 358 12.04 -5.66 -16.49
N ARG A 359 11.58 -4.42 -16.72
CA ARG A 359 12.00 -3.26 -15.92
C ARG A 359 11.60 -3.42 -14.45
N PHE A 360 10.40 -3.95 -14.21
CA PHE A 360 9.90 -4.27 -12.89
C PHE A 360 10.80 -5.28 -12.17
N VAL A 361 11.15 -6.41 -12.80
CA VAL A 361 12.07 -7.38 -12.20
C VAL A 361 13.48 -6.80 -12.01
N GLU A 362 13.93 -5.93 -12.90
CA GLU A 362 15.20 -5.22 -12.74
C GLU A 362 15.20 -4.31 -11.51
N ALA A 363 14.13 -3.55 -11.29
CA ALA A 363 13.93 -2.74 -10.09
C ALA A 363 13.89 -3.60 -8.81
N MET A 364 13.19 -4.75 -8.85
CA MET A 364 13.16 -5.71 -7.73
C MET A 364 14.51 -6.37 -7.44
N GLY A 365 15.37 -6.46 -8.46
CA GLY A 365 16.73 -6.96 -8.36
C GLY A 365 17.76 -5.94 -7.94
N SER A 366 17.38 -4.66 -7.80
CA SER A 366 18.31 -3.61 -7.42
C SER A 366 18.82 -3.80 -5.99
N ILE A 367 20.04 -3.32 -5.75
CA ILE A 367 20.64 -3.23 -4.42
C ILE A 367 20.07 -2.05 -3.62
N VAL A 368 19.49 -1.08 -4.32
CA VAL A 368 18.84 0.10 -3.74
C VAL A 368 17.38 -0.24 -3.45
N ALA A 369 16.94 0.06 -2.24
CA ALA A 369 15.55 -0.13 -1.80
C ALA A 369 14.58 0.49 -2.80
N VAL A 370 13.50 -0.23 -3.15
CA VAL A 370 12.40 0.37 -3.90
C VAL A 370 11.81 1.52 -3.08
N SER A 371 11.75 2.71 -3.66
CA SER A 371 11.15 3.89 -3.04
C SER A 371 9.84 4.25 -3.72
N CYS A 372 8.87 4.70 -2.93
CA CYS A 372 7.63 5.27 -3.48
C CYS A 372 7.92 6.64 -4.10
N PRO A 373 7.20 7.00 -5.17
CA PRO A 373 7.35 8.31 -5.78
C PRO A 373 6.87 9.41 -4.83
N ASP A 374 7.56 10.54 -4.86
CA ASP A 374 7.16 11.70 -4.07
C ASP A 374 5.76 12.19 -4.50
N ILE A 375 4.89 12.43 -3.52
CA ILE A 375 3.60 13.08 -3.74
C ILE A 375 3.89 14.56 -4.02
N PRO A 376 3.43 15.12 -5.16
CA PRO A 376 3.67 16.52 -5.48
C PRO A 376 2.98 17.43 -4.46
N ALA A 377 3.71 17.83 -3.43
CA ALA A 377 3.22 18.73 -2.39
C ALA A 377 3.24 20.17 -2.92
N ALA A 378 2.11 20.60 -3.51
CA ALA A 378 1.89 21.95 -4.07
C ALA A 378 2.81 22.31 -5.27
N PRO A 379 2.40 23.25 -6.15
CA PRO A 379 3.22 23.64 -7.29
C PRO A 379 4.60 24.12 -6.82
N PRO A 380 5.69 23.66 -7.44
CA PRO A 380 7.04 23.94 -6.99
C PRO A 380 7.26 25.45 -7.01
N ALA A 381 7.45 26.04 -5.83
CA ALA A 381 8.00 27.38 -5.71
C ALA A 381 9.46 27.30 -6.17
N SER A 382 9.69 27.57 -7.46
CA SER A 382 10.98 27.92 -8.08
C SER A 382 12.20 27.26 -7.45
N GLN A 383 12.34 25.94 -7.56
CA GLN A 383 13.59 25.26 -7.20
C GLN A 383 14.61 25.45 -8.33
N ASP A 384 15.20 26.64 -8.39
CA ASP A 384 16.44 26.88 -9.09
C ASP A 384 17.60 26.33 -8.24
N GLY A 385 18.28 25.28 -8.72
CA GLY A 385 19.71 25.10 -8.42
C GLY A 385 20.22 23.81 -7.75
N ALA A 386 19.44 22.73 -7.62
CA ALA A 386 19.97 21.48 -7.06
C ALA A 386 20.23 20.41 -8.15
N THR A 387 21.41 20.48 -8.78
CA THR A 387 21.96 19.43 -9.66
C THR A 387 22.49 18.24 -8.85
N ALA A 388 21.67 17.67 -7.96
CA ALA A 388 22.01 16.39 -7.34
C ALA A 388 21.89 15.30 -8.41
N THR A 389 22.92 14.47 -8.54
CA THR A 389 23.00 13.33 -9.47
C THR A 389 21.92 12.30 -9.12
N ASP A 390 20.74 12.48 -9.72
CA ASP A 390 19.50 11.72 -9.46
C ASP A 390 19.49 10.31 -10.11
N GLN A 391 20.65 9.82 -10.57
CA GLN A 391 20.74 8.59 -11.39
C GLN A 391 20.62 7.28 -10.60
N ASP A 392 20.76 7.30 -9.27
CA ASP A 392 20.85 6.07 -8.48
C ASP A 392 19.59 5.71 -7.68
N ARG A 393 18.48 6.43 -7.86
CA ARG A 393 17.23 6.16 -7.12
C ARG A 393 16.43 5.03 -7.78
N ASN A 394 16.10 4.00 -7.00
CA ASN A 394 15.18 2.94 -7.42
C ASN A 394 13.72 3.34 -7.16
N GLU A 395 13.31 4.46 -7.75
CA GLU A 395 11.96 5.01 -7.58
C GLU A 395 10.94 4.24 -8.44
N LEU A 396 9.84 3.82 -7.82
CA LEU A 396 8.73 3.17 -8.50
C LEU A 396 7.84 4.21 -9.19
N PRO A 397 7.24 3.89 -10.34
CA PRO A 397 6.31 4.78 -11.00
C PRO A 397 4.98 4.86 -10.21
N PRO A 398 4.20 5.96 -10.34
CA PRO A 398 2.95 6.15 -9.58
C PRO A 398 1.94 4.98 -9.63
N PRO A 399 1.76 4.26 -10.76
CA PRO A 399 0.91 3.07 -10.82
C PRO A 399 1.27 1.97 -9.82
N LEU A 400 2.52 1.91 -9.34
CA LEU A 400 3.00 0.92 -8.37
C LEU A 400 3.01 1.45 -6.93
N PHE A 401 2.54 2.67 -6.69
CA PHE A 401 2.57 3.33 -5.37
C PHE A 401 1.99 2.45 -4.24
N PHE A 402 0.76 1.94 -4.41
CA PHE A 402 0.11 1.08 -3.42
C PHE A 402 0.71 -0.33 -3.33
N SER A 403 1.53 -0.73 -4.31
CA SER A 403 2.31 -1.97 -4.26
C SER A 403 3.61 -1.80 -3.46
N GLY A 404 4.05 -0.57 -3.21
CA GLY A 404 5.38 -0.25 -2.65
C GLY A 404 5.78 -1.09 -1.44
N PRO A 405 4.95 -1.16 -0.37
CA PRO A 405 5.27 -1.97 0.81
C PRO A 405 5.46 -3.47 0.50
N SER A 406 4.56 -4.04 -0.31
CA SER A 406 4.67 -5.45 -0.73
C SER A 406 5.89 -5.68 -1.63
N LEU A 407 6.24 -4.71 -2.47
CA LEU A 407 7.44 -4.78 -3.31
C LEU A 407 8.70 -4.74 -2.47
N LEU A 408 8.80 -3.83 -1.49
CA LEU A 408 9.94 -3.81 -0.58
C LEU A 408 10.09 -5.14 0.16
N GLU A 409 8.99 -5.71 0.67
CA GLU A 409 8.98 -7.05 1.25
C GLU A 409 9.52 -8.08 0.26
N ILE A 410 9.04 -8.09 -0.99
CA ILE A 410 9.50 -9.03 -2.03
C ILE A 410 10.98 -8.83 -2.40
N GLN A 411 11.47 -7.59 -2.47
CA GLN A 411 12.89 -7.29 -2.71
C GLN A 411 13.76 -7.94 -1.63
N ASN A 412 13.34 -7.80 -0.37
CA ASN A 412 14.00 -8.40 0.79
C ASN A 412 13.96 -9.93 0.74
N PHE A 413 12.83 -10.51 0.33
CA PHE A 413 12.72 -11.95 0.06
C PHE A 413 13.66 -12.43 -1.05
N LEU A 414 13.80 -11.69 -2.15
CA LEU A 414 14.71 -12.04 -3.24
C LEU A 414 16.17 -11.99 -2.79
N GLN A 415 16.56 -10.99 -2.01
CA GLN A 415 17.90 -10.89 -1.44
C GLN A 415 18.17 -12.05 -0.47
N ALA A 416 17.22 -12.37 0.41
CA ALA A 416 17.32 -13.51 1.33
C ALA A 416 17.46 -14.85 0.59
N LEU A 417 16.76 -15.03 -0.53
CA LEU A 417 16.94 -16.21 -1.40
C LEU A 417 18.37 -16.33 -1.90
N VAL A 418 18.96 -15.24 -2.40
CA VAL A 418 20.35 -15.22 -2.88
C VAL A 418 21.32 -15.52 -1.74
N ILE A 419 21.13 -14.89 -0.57
CA ILE A 419 21.92 -15.15 0.66
C ILE A 419 21.86 -16.64 1.02
N ALA A 420 20.66 -17.21 1.12
CA ALA A 420 20.47 -18.60 1.48
C ALA A 420 21.12 -19.56 0.46
N ALA A 421 21.02 -19.27 -0.84
CA ALA A 421 21.68 -20.02 -1.89
C ALA A 421 23.22 -19.91 -1.83
N THR A 422 23.77 -18.72 -1.54
CA THR A 422 25.21 -18.56 -1.33
C THR A 422 25.72 -19.40 -0.16
N LEU A 423 25.02 -19.38 0.98
CA LEU A 423 25.37 -20.18 2.16
C LEU A 423 25.27 -21.69 1.86
N ARG A 424 24.23 -22.11 1.12
CA ARG A 424 24.06 -23.50 0.69
C ARG A 424 25.21 -24.00 -0.18
N SER A 425 25.77 -23.12 -1.03
CA SER A 425 26.90 -23.46 -1.89
C SER A 425 28.20 -23.66 -1.11
N LEU A 426 28.37 -22.96 0.02
CA LEU A 426 29.55 -23.07 0.89
C LEU A 426 29.55 -24.34 1.76
N THR A 427 28.38 -24.80 2.19
CA THR A 427 28.28 -25.97 3.08
C THR A 427 28.53 -27.30 2.37
N ARG A 428 28.49 -27.35 1.02
CA ARG A 428 28.67 -28.57 0.20
C ARG A 428 27.93 -29.81 0.73
N LEU A 429 26.81 -29.61 1.44
CA LEU A 429 26.03 -30.73 1.98
C LEU A 429 25.52 -31.55 0.80
N PRO A 430 25.55 -32.90 0.88
CA PRO A 430 24.90 -33.73 -0.11
C PRO A 430 23.44 -33.28 -0.21
N SER A 431 22.93 -33.14 -1.43
CA SER A 431 21.50 -32.94 -1.65
C SER A 431 20.81 -34.19 -1.10
N SER A 432 20.27 -34.10 0.12
CA SER A 432 19.64 -35.26 0.75
C SER A 432 18.50 -35.69 -0.16
N PRO A 433 18.56 -36.87 -0.79
CA PRO A 433 17.42 -37.33 -1.56
C PRO A 433 16.27 -37.50 -0.55
N PRO A 434 15.05 -37.03 -0.90
CA PRO A 434 13.88 -37.35 -0.09
C PRO A 434 13.69 -38.86 -0.22
N ASN A 435 14.23 -39.63 0.72
CA ASN A 435 14.05 -41.07 0.76
C ASN A 435 12.79 -41.31 1.61
N PRO A 436 11.63 -41.58 1.00
CA PRO A 436 10.34 -41.62 1.71
C PRO A 436 10.21 -42.78 2.70
N LEU A 437 11.21 -43.67 2.78
CA LEU A 437 11.18 -44.89 3.58
C LEU A 437 11.86 -44.75 4.95
N ASP A 438 12.68 -43.72 5.19
CA ASP A 438 13.35 -43.48 6.47
C ASP A 438 12.70 -42.31 7.23
N ALA A 439 11.38 -42.34 7.36
CA ALA A 439 10.58 -41.41 8.17
C ALA A 439 10.74 -41.69 9.68
N ARG A 440 11.98 -41.80 10.17
CA ARG A 440 12.23 -41.61 11.61
C ARG A 440 12.17 -40.09 11.86
N PRO A 441 11.31 -39.61 12.77
CA PRO A 441 11.25 -38.21 13.15
C PRO A 441 12.48 -37.86 14.01
N SER A 442 13.67 -37.94 13.44
CA SER A 442 14.80 -37.20 14.01
C SER A 442 14.47 -35.73 13.80
N GLY A 443 14.05 -35.05 14.87
CA GLY A 443 13.62 -33.65 14.92
C GLY A 443 14.69 -32.61 14.56
N ASN A 444 15.65 -32.98 13.72
CA ASN A 444 16.65 -32.08 13.20
C ASN A 444 16.06 -31.38 11.97
N VAL A 445 15.46 -30.22 12.20
CA VAL A 445 15.09 -29.25 11.15
C VAL A 445 16.28 -29.09 10.21
N SER A 446 16.06 -29.14 8.89
CA SER A 446 17.15 -29.08 7.91
C SER A 446 17.93 -27.77 8.01
N PHE A 447 19.20 -27.75 7.59
CA PHE A 447 20.01 -26.51 7.59
C PHE A 447 19.32 -25.37 6.85
N MET A 448 18.68 -25.67 5.71
CA MET A 448 18.01 -24.65 4.89
C MET A 448 16.71 -24.15 5.52
N GLU A 449 15.91 -25.00 6.16
CA GLU A 449 14.78 -24.52 6.98
C GLU A 449 15.26 -23.62 8.13
N ARG A 450 16.39 -24.01 8.75
CA ARG A 450 17.27 -23.24 9.65
C ARG A 450 17.40 -21.77 9.24
N VAL A 451 18.22 -21.62 8.19
CA VAL A 451 18.63 -20.34 7.62
C VAL A 451 17.43 -19.56 7.08
N TRP A 452 16.53 -20.23 6.38
CA TRP A 452 15.35 -19.58 5.80
C TRP A 452 14.41 -19.01 6.87
N THR A 453 14.22 -19.72 7.97
CA THR A 453 13.40 -19.23 9.09
C THR A 453 14.00 -17.98 9.72
N LEU A 454 15.33 -17.95 9.92
CA LEU A 454 16.03 -16.78 10.44
C LEU A 454 15.87 -15.56 9.51
N LEU A 455 16.13 -15.75 8.21
CA LEU A 455 16.00 -14.68 7.21
C LEU A 455 14.54 -14.19 7.09
N LYS A 456 13.57 -15.09 7.16
CA LYS A 456 12.14 -14.74 7.07
C LYS A 456 11.66 -13.96 8.31
N ALA A 457 12.13 -14.33 9.49
CA ALA A 457 11.81 -13.62 10.74
C ALA A 457 12.32 -12.17 10.70
N GLU A 458 13.53 -11.96 10.17
CA GLU A 458 14.12 -10.62 9.94
C GLU A 458 13.25 -9.80 8.97
N ILE A 459 12.88 -10.37 7.82
CA ILE A 459 12.07 -9.66 6.81
C ILE A 459 10.73 -9.21 7.39
N HIS A 460 10.12 -10.02 8.26
CA HIS A 460 8.85 -9.70 8.88
C HIS A 460 8.98 -8.74 10.07
N GLY A 461 10.19 -8.47 10.56
CA GLY A 461 10.42 -7.68 11.77
C GLY A 461 9.71 -8.31 12.97
N GLU A 462 9.89 -9.62 13.17
CA GLU A 462 9.35 -10.28 14.36
C GLU A 462 10.08 -9.76 15.61
N PRO A 463 9.39 -9.50 16.73
CA PRO A 463 10.03 -8.95 17.93
C PRO A 463 11.12 -9.91 18.43
N GLY A 464 12.36 -9.40 18.51
CA GLY A 464 13.55 -10.20 18.82
C GLY A 464 14.33 -10.71 17.61
N SER A 465 13.88 -10.43 16.39
CA SER A 465 14.61 -10.74 15.15
C SER A 465 15.59 -9.66 14.72
N GLY A 466 15.38 -8.41 15.12
CA GLY A 466 15.94 -7.19 14.51
C GLY A 466 17.47 -7.01 14.48
N ASP A 467 18.23 -8.02 14.85
CA ASP A 467 19.63 -8.15 14.50
C ASP A 467 19.89 -9.62 14.12
N THR A 468 19.47 -10.11 12.95
CA THR A 468 20.11 -11.31 12.39
C THR A 468 21.56 -10.99 12.04
N LYS A 469 22.41 -10.91 13.08
CA LYS A 469 23.83 -10.61 12.97
C LYS A 469 24.45 -11.64 12.05
N LEU A 470 25.32 -11.19 11.17
CA LEU A 470 26.12 -12.03 10.27
C LEU A 470 26.70 -13.27 10.99
N ILE A 471 27.09 -13.08 12.25
CA ILE A 471 27.59 -14.10 13.18
C ILE A 471 26.65 -15.31 13.28
N ASN A 472 25.33 -15.09 13.34
CA ASN A 472 24.33 -16.16 13.44
C ASN A 472 24.31 -17.04 12.17
N LEU A 473 24.51 -16.43 10.99
CA LEU A 473 24.58 -17.15 9.71
C LEU A 473 25.90 -17.92 9.58
N GLU A 474 27.01 -17.30 9.98
CA GLU A 474 28.34 -17.93 10.04
C GLU A 474 28.33 -19.17 10.94
N ASP A 475 27.78 -19.04 12.15
CA ASP A 475 27.69 -20.14 13.10
C ASP A 475 26.74 -21.25 12.62
N GLU A 476 25.69 -20.92 11.86
CA GLU A 476 24.86 -21.94 11.22
C GLU A 476 25.60 -22.74 10.15
N VAL A 477 26.42 -22.08 9.32
CA VAL A 477 27.25 -22.77 8.32
C VAL A 477 28.25 -23.71 9.01
N ILE A 478 28.88 -23.27 10.09
CA ILE A 478 29.82 -24.09 10.87
C ILE A 478 29.10 -25.27 11.52
N ARG A 479 27.96 -25.03 12.16
CA ARG A 479 27.14 -26.09 12.78
C ARG A 479 26.70 -27.13 11.75
N ALA A 480 26.27 -26.70 10.57
CA ALA A 480 25.89 -27.61 9.49
C ALA A 480 27.08 -28.46 9.01
N ARG A 481 28.27 -27.86 8.88
CA ARG A 481 29.49 -28.59 8.54
C ARG A 481 29.88 -29.62 9.60
N LYS A 482 29.91 -29.24 10.88
CA LYS A 482 30.18 -30.16 12.00
C LYS A 482 29.20 -31.33 12.05
N SER A 483 27.93 -31.10 11.71
CA SER A 483 26.91 -32.15 11.69
C SER A 483 27.14 -33.23 10.62
N THR A 484 28.00 -32.98 9.63
CA THR A 484 28.36 -33.95 8.58
C THR A 484 29.37 -35.00 9.08
N GLY A 485 29.91 -34.85 10.30
CA GLY A 485 30.83 -35.80 10.92
C GLY A 485 32.32 -35.47 10.76
N ASP A 486 32.64 -34.39 10.04
CA ASP A 486 34.01 -33.88 9.93
C ASP A 486 34.36 -33.05 11.16
N THR A 487 35.42 -33.43 11.88
CA THR A 487 36.00 -32.62 12.95
C THR A 487 36.66 -31.40 12.34
N LEU A 488 35.99 -30.26 12.35
CA LEU A 488 36.54 -29.00 11.86
C LEU A 488 37.64 -28.47 12.78
N GLU A 489 38.83 -28.23 12.22
CA GLU A 489 39.89 -27.52 12.92
C GLU A 489 39.55 -26.02 13.05
N ALA A 490 40.06 -25.36 14.09
CA ALA A 490 39.80 -23.94 14.34
C ALA A 490 40.24 -23.03 13.16
N ALA A 491 41.31 -23.40 12.46
CA ALA A 491 41.77 -22.68 11.27
C ALA A 491 40.78 -22.81 10.08
N GLU A 492 40.11 -23.95 9.96
CA GLU A 492 39.08 -24.16 8.93
C GLU A 492 37.78 -23.42 9.27
N GLU A 493 37.41 -23.35 10.56
CA GLU A 493 36.28 -22.53 10.99
C GLU A 493 36.48 -21.06 10.65
N GLU A 494 37.64 -20.49 10.97
CA GLU A 494 37.95 -19.08 10.67
C GLU A 494 37.93 -18.82 9.15
N LYS A 495 38.46 -19.76 8.37
CA LYS A 495 38.39 -19.70 6.91
C LYS A 495 36.96 -19.77 6.38
N LEU A 496 36.09 -20.57 7.00
CA LEU A 496 34.67 -20.63 6.65
C LEU A 496 33.95 -19.33 7.03
N ARG A 497 34.20 -18.75 8.20
CA ARG A 497 33.66 -17.44 8.58
C ARG A 497 34.05 -16.39 7.56
N ALA A 498 35.34 -16.25 7.26
CA ALA A 498 35.84 -15.32 6.25
C ALA A 498 35.23 -15.57 4.86
N ALA A 499 34.99 -16.83 4.48
CA ALA A 499 34.32 -17.16 3.21
C ALA A 499 32.85 -16.74 3.21
N VAL A 500 32.13 -16.94 4.31
CA VAL A 500 30.75 -16.47 4.49
C VAL A 500 30.70 -14.94 4.42
N SER A 501 31.52 -14.23 5.21
CA SER A 501 31.53 -12.76 5.21
C SER A 501 31.88 -12.19 3.83
N ARG A 502 32.79 -12.84 3.07
CA ARG A 502 33.14 -12.43 1.70
C ARG A 502 32.02 -12.69 0.71
N THR A 503 31.43 -13.89 0.70
CA THR A 503 30.42 -14.28 -0.29
C THR A 503 29.08 -13.57 -0.11
N LEU A 504 28.81 -13.07 1.09
CA LEU A 504 27.64 -12.25 1.36
C LEU A 504 27.82 -10.76 0.97
N GLN A 505 29.01 -10.36 0.51
CA GLN A 505 29.19 -9.05 -0.09
C GLN A 505 28.44 -8.96 -1.42
N ILE A 506 27.68 -7.88 -1.61
CA ILE A 506 26.84 -7.65 -2.79
C ILE A 506 27.64 -7.68 -4.09
N HIS A 507 28.92 -7.30 -4.05
CA HIS A 507 29.82 -7.30 -5.20
C HIS A 507 30.55 -8.64 -5.45
N ASP A 508 30.32 -9.65 -4.62
CA ASP A 508 30.94 -10.96 -4.83
C ASP A 508 30.40 -11.61 -6.13
N PRO A 509 31.27 -12.18 -6.97
CA PRO A 509 30.86 -12.74 -8.25
C PRO A 509 29.88 -13.92 -8.11
N VAL A 510 29.93 -14.67 -7.00
CA VAL A 510 28.99 -15.76 -6.73
C VAL A 510 27.61 -15.20 -6.41
N TYR A 511 27.54 -14.16 -5.59
CA TYR A 511 26.31 -13.45 -5.26
C TYR A 511 25.64 -12.92 -6.54
N LEU A 512 26.39 -12.15 -7.34
CA LEU A 512 25.90 -11.57 -8.59
C LEU A 512 25.44 -12.64 -9.61
N LEU A 513 26.15 -13.76 -9.71
CA LEU A 513 25.78 -14.86 -10.60
C LEU A 513 24.46 -15.51 -10.18
N LEU A 514 24.28 -15.79 -8.88
CA LEU A 514 23.06 -16.40 -8.35
C LEU A 514 21.87 -15.44 -8.48
N GLN A 515 22.06 -14.17 -8.16
CA GLN A 515 21.06 -13.12 -8.34
C GLN A 515 20.63 -13.02 -9.80
N LYS A 516 21.58 -12.95 -10.75
CA LYS A 516 21.28 -12.90 -12.19
C LYS A 516 20.48 -14.11 -12.66
N ARG A 517 20.83 -15.31 -12.20
CA ARG A 517 20.10 -16.56 -12.55
C ARG A 517 18.67 -16.55 -11.99
N LEU A 518 18.51 -16.16 -10.72
CA LEU A 518 17.22 -16.07 -10.07
C LEU A 518 16.30 -15.08 -10.81
N LEU A 519 16.76 -13.85 -11.02
CA LEU A 519 15.98 -12.79 -11.67
C LEU A 519 15.66 -13.11 -13.13
N SER A 520 16.56 -13.79 -13.86
CA SER A 520 16.30 -14.27 -15.22
C SER A 520 15.20 -15.34 -15.24
N ALA A 521 15.21 -16.28 -14.30
CA ALA A 521 14.17 -17.30 -14.17
C ALA A 521 12.82 -16.69 -13.78
N VAL A 522 12.81 -15.77 -12.81
CA VAL A 522 11.62 -15.00 -12.40
C VAL A 522 11.04 -14.22 -13.58
N SER A 523 11.88 -13.47 -14.31
CA SER A 523 11.48 -12.72 -15.51
C SER A 523 10.85 -13.63 -16.55
N THR A 524 11.52 -14.75 -16.86
CA THR A 524 11.01 -15.74 -17.83
C THR A 524 9.64 -16.27 -17.40
N ARG A 525 9.46 -16.55 -16.11
CA ARG A 525 8.20 -17.09 -15.59
C ARG A 525 7.06 -16.06 -15.52
N LEU A 526 7.36 -14.79 -15.27
CA LEU A 526 6.38 -13.70 -15.31
C LEU A 526 5.99 -13.35 -16.75
N LEU A 527 6.93 -13.47 -17.69
CA LEU A 527 6.68 -13.26 -19.12
C LEU A 527 5.93 -14.41 -19.78
N GLN A 528 6.03 -15.62 -19.25
CA GLN A 528 5.14 -16.73 -19.62
C GLN A 528 3.72 -16.32 -19.22
N THR A 529 2.98 -15.75 -20.17
CA THR A 529 1.53 -15.60 -20.01
C THR A 529 1.01 -16.96 -19.62
N SER A 530 0.28 -17.02 -18.50
CA SER A 530 -0.56 -18.19 -18.19
C SER A 530 -1.29 -18.51 -19.47
N ALA A 531 -0.82 -19.55 -20.17
CA ALA A 531 -1.22 -19.81 -21.53
C ALA A 531 -2.74 -19.88 -21.46
N VAL A 532 -3.44 -19.05 -22.25
CA VAL A 532 -4.90 -19.13 -22.35
C VAL A 532 -5.21 -20.61 -22.42
N PRO A 533 -5.91 -21.19 -21.44
CA PRO A 533 -6.13 -22.62 -21.39
C PRO A 533 -6.60 -22.99 -22.77
N ARG A 534 -5.82 -23.84 -23.47
CA ARG A 534 -6.23 -24.31 -24.80
C ARG A 534 -7.68 -24.72 -24.62
N PRO A 535 -8.63 -24.16 -25.41
CA PRO A 535 -10.04 -24.36 -25.17
C PRO A 535 -10.24 -25.84 -24.92
N LEU A 536 -10.57 -26.18 -23.66
CA LEU A 536 -10.76 -27.55 -23.25
C LEU A 536 -11.94 -28.01 -24.07
N VAL A 537 -11.66 -28.70 -25.17
CA VAL A 537 -12.68 -29.35 -25.99
C VAL A 537 -13.52 -30.15 -24.99
N PRO A 538 -14.81 -29.84 -24.80
CA PRO A 538 -15.60 -30.46 -23.76
C PRO A 538 -15.48 -31.98 -23.89
N ALA A 539 -14.91 -32.64 -22.88
CA ALA A 539 -14.67 -34.08 -22.91
C ALA A 539 -15.98 -34.89 -23.04
N HIS A 540 -17.12 -34.24 -22.83
CA HIS A 540 -18.45 -34.75 -23.11
C HIS A 540 -19.31 -33.69 -23.80
N LEU A 541 -19.60 -33.90 -25.08
CA LEU A 541 -20.71 -33.25 -25.76
C LEU A 541 -22.01 -33.90 -25.27
N GLN A 542 -22.64 -33.35 -24.22
CA GLN A 542 -23.99 -33.76 -23.85
C GLN A 542 -25.00 -33.17 -24.84
N SER A 543 -25.20 -33.85 -25.97
CA SER A 543 -26.39 -33.67 -26.80
C SER A 543 -27.57 -34.35 -26.10
N GLY A 544 -28.36 -33.63 -25.31
CA GLY A 544 -29.42 -34.30 -24.55
C GLY A 544 -30.52 -33.40 -23.98
N ARG A 545 -31.65 -33.35 -24.72
CA ARG A 545 -33.04 -33.12 -24.27
C ARG A 545 -33.23 -32.18 -23.07
N GLU A 546 -33.62 -30.94 -23.38
CA GLU A 546 -34.23 -30.01 -22.44
C GLU A 546 -35.36 -30.69 -21.64
N ARG A 547 -35.18 -30.79 -20.32
CA ARG A 547 -36.27 -31.13 -19.41
C ARG A 547 -37.07 -29.85 -19.14
N PRO A 548 -38.38 -29.80 -19.47
CA PRO A 548 -39.22 -28.67 -19.11
C PRO A 548 -39.36 -28.62 -17.59
N GLY A 549 -38.95 -27.52 -16.95
CA GLY A 549 -39.19 -27.28 -15.52
C GLY A 549 -38.04 -26.69 -14.68
N LYS A 550 -36.86 -26.42 -15.26
CA LYS A 550 -35.82 -25.69 -14.51
C LYS A 550 -36.21 -24.22 -14.42
N ARG A 551 -36.51 -23.75 -13.20
CA ARG A 551 -36.71 -22.33 -12.89
C ARG A 551 -35.51 -21.52 -13.44
N PRO A 552 -35.76 -20.38 -14.11
CA PRO A 552 -34.69 -19.50 -14.57
C PRO A 552 -33.86 -19.08 -13.36
N ARG A 553 -32.64 -19.60 -13.24
CA ARG A 553 -31.62 -18.99 -12.40
C ARG A 553 -31.25 -17.71 -13.12
N LEU A 554 -31.37 -16.57 -12.45
CA LEU A 554 -30.79 -15.32 -12.90
C LEU A 554 -29.32 -15.61 -13.22
N ALA A 555 -29.01 -15.68 -14.52
CA ALA A 555 -27.65 -15.65 -15.01
C ALA A 555 -27.17 -14.22 -14.76
N ILE A 556 -26.70 -13.98 -13.55
CA ILE A 556 -25.77 -12.88 -13.30
C ILE A 556 -24.57 -13.24 -14.19
N ASP A 557 -24.27 -12.36 -15.15
CA ASP A 557 -23.26 -12.49 -16.20
C ASP A 557 -22.10 -13.38 -15.77
N ASP A 558 -21.72 -14.31 -16.64
CA ASP A 558 -20.61 -15.27 -16.47
C ASP A 558 -19.43 -14.58 -15.80
N GLU A 559 -19.38 -14.68 -14.47
CA GLU A 559 -18.23 -14.24 -13.71
C GLU A 559 -17.04 -14.98 -14.32
N PRO A 560 -15.90 -14.31 -14.53
CA PRO A 560 -14.70 -15.04 -14.85
C PRO A 560 -14.50 -15.99 -13.67
N GLU A 561 -14.86 -17.27 -13.86
CA GLU A 561 -14.58 -18.32 -12.89
C GLU A 561 -13.14 -18.03 -12.48
N GLU A 562 -12.91 -17.72 -11.20
CA GLU A 562 -11.57 -17.74 -10.62
C GLU A 562 -11.07 -19.14 -10.93
N ARG A 563 -10.43 -19.26 -12.10
CA ARG A 563 -9.89 -20.50 -12.62
C ARG A 563 -8.98 -20.90 -11.51
N GLU A 564 -9.35 -21.96 -10.79
CA GLU A 564 -8.53 -22.53 -9.74
C GLU A 564 -7.12 -22.57 -10.32
N ARG A 565 -6.28 -21.63 -9.87
CA ARG A 565 -5.03 -21.33 -10.56
C ARG A 565 -4.28 -22.62 -10.48
N THR A 566 -4.17 -23.33 -11.61
CA THR A 566 -3.51 -24.63 -11.65
C THR A 566 -2.17 -24.43 -10.97
N PRO A 567 -1.83 -25.28 -9.97
CA PRO A 567 -0.64 -25.07 -9.16
C PRO A 567 0.52 -24.79 -10.10
N ASP A 568 1.11 -23.61 -9.95
CA ASP A 568 2.22 -23.20 -10.79
C ASP A 568 3.32 -24.25 -10.67
N ALA A 569 3.73 -24.81 -11.80
CA ALA A 569 4.84 -25.75 -11.84
C ALA A 569 6.07 -25.13 -11.14
N ASP A 570 6.69 -25.91 -10.26
CA ASP A 570 7.84 -25.47 -9.48
C ASP A 570 8.99 -25.01 -10.37
N ILE A 571 9.60 -23.89 -9.97
CA ILE A 571 10.66 -23.24 -10.73
C ILE A 571 12.00 -23.68 -10.14
N VAL A 572 12.66 -24.63 -10.81
CA VAL A 572 13.98 -25.09 -10.40
C VAL A 572 15.05 -24.24 -11.07
N VAL A 573 15.77 -23.44 -10.27
CA VAL A 573 16.88 -22.60 -10.72
C VAL A 573 18.21 -23.21 -10.29
N LYS A 574 19.22 -23.21 -11.16
CA LYS A 574 20.56 -23.70 -10.83
C LYS A 574 21.19 -22.89 -9.71
N GLY A 575 21.57 -23.55 -8.61
CA GLY A 575 22.02 -22.95 -7.36
C GLY A 575 20.92 -22.79 -6.30
N PHE A 576 19.67 -23.07 -6.64
CA PHE A 576 18.49 -22.99 -5.77
C PHE A 576 17.73 -24.33 -5.78
N GLU A 577 18.43 -25.45 -5.90
CA GLU A 577 17.81 -26.78 -6.03
C GLU A 577 17.22 -27.32 -4.72
N ASP A 578 17.50 -26.66 -3.60
CA ASP A 578 16.98 -27.07 -2.29
C ASP A 578 15.46 -26.88 -2.23
N PRO A 579 14.67 -27.88 -1.76
CA PRO A 579 13.21 -27.80 -1.75
C PRO A 579 12.65 -26.55 -1.04
N VAL A 580 13.32 -26.08 0.01
CA VAL A 580 12.91 -24.88 0.76
C VAL A 580 13.03 -23.64 -0.13
N LEU A 581 14.13 -23.54 -0.88
CA LEU A 581 14.38 -22.42 -1.80
C LEU A 581 13.45 -22.48 -3.02
N VAL A 582 13.20 -23.68 -3.56
CA VAL A 582 12.24 -23.85 -4.67
C VAL A 582 10.84 -23.39 -4.26
N GLY A 583 10.36 -23.82 -3.09
CA GLY A 583 9.07 -23.37 -2.55
C GLY A 583 9.01 -21.86 -2.35
N ALA A 584 10.07 -21.27 -1.77
CA ALA A 584 10.16 -19.83 -1.58
C ALA A 584 10.22 -19.03 -2.89
N ILE A 585 10.90 -19.53 -3.93
CA ILE A 585 10.91 -18.93 -5.26
C ILE A 585 9.50 -18.96 -5.86
N SER A 586 8.81 -20.11 -5.78
CA SER A 586 7.43 -20.25 -6.24
C SER A 586 6.50 -19.24 -5.54
N ASP A 587 6.67 -19.02 -4.24
CA ASP A 587 5.90 -18.04 -3.46
C ASP A 587 6.18 -16.60 -3.92
N VAL A 588 7.45 -16.23 -4.11
CA VAL A 588 7.83 -14.89 -4.60
C VAL A 588 7.26 -14.64 -5.99
N VAL A 589 7.37 -15.61 -6.90
CA VAL A 589 6.82 -15.47 -8.25
C VAL A 589 5.30 -15.33 -8.23
N ARG A 590 4.61 -16.05 -7.34
CA ARG A 590 3.15 -15.90 -7.17
C ARG A 590 2.78 -14.49 -6.73
N ARG A 591 3.50 -13.92 -5.76
CA ARG A 591 3.28 -12.54 -5.28
C ARG A 591 3.56 -11.52 -6.38
N LEU A 592 4.69 -11.63 -7.08
CA LEU A 592 5.03 -10.76 -8.21
C LEU A 592 4.00 -10.84 -9.33
N ARG A 593 3.52 -12.05 -9.65
CA ARG A 593 2.46 -12.25 -10.65
C ARG A 593 1.17 -11.56 -10.23
N SER A 594 0.78 -11.67 -8.97
CA SER A 594 -0.41 -10.98 -8.44
C SER A 594 -0.31 -9.46 -8.64
N ILE A 595 0.87 -8.87 -8.36
CA ILE A 595 1.10 -7.43 -8.57
C ILE A 595 1.09 -7.08 -10.06
N VAL A 596 1.68 -7.92 -10.91
CA VAL A 596 1.69 -7.72 -12.37
C VAL A 596 0.26 -7.77 -12.94
N GLU A 597 -0.54 -8.75 -12.54
CA GLU A 597 -1.95 -8.89 -12.95
C GLU A 597 -2.77 -7.70 -12.44
N TRP A 598 -2.61 -7.32 -11.18
CA TRP A 598 -3.27 -6.14 -10.61
C TRP A 598 -2.94 -4.86 -11.40
N THR A 599 -1.66 -4.62 -11.65
CA THR A 599 -1.20 -3.42 -12.38
C THR A 599 -1.74 -3.42 -13.81
N LYS A 600 -1.75 -4.58 -14.49
CA LYS A 600 -2.31 -4.71 -15.83
C LYS A 600 -3.81 -4.42 -15.85
N ASP A 601 -4.56 -4.87 -14.85
CA ASP A 601 -6.00 -4.66 -14.77
C ASP A 601 -6.35 -3.19 -14.49
N VAL A 602 -5.64 -2.54 -13.55
CA VAL A 602 -5.88 -1.14 -13.15
C VAL A 602 -5.41 -0.15 -14.22
N TRP A 603 -4.27 -0.45 -14.86
CA TRP A 603 -3.54 0.46 -15.76
C TRP A 603 -3.38 -0.14 -17.16
N SER A 604 -4.41 -0.82 -17.65
CA SER A 604 -4.41 -1.46 -18.97
C SER A 604 -4.08 -0.48 -20.10
N ASP A 605 -4.56 0.75 -20.02
CA ASP A 605 -4.27 1.84 -20.94
C ASP A 605 -2.78 2.25 -20.97
N LEU A 606 -2.09 2.23 -19.82
CA LEU A 606 -0.64 2.51 -19.75
C LEU A 606 0.19 1.33 -20.23
N VAL A 607 -0.22 0.11 -19.87
CA VAL A 607 0.53 -1.13 -20.13
C VAL A 607 0.40 -1.59 -21.59
N GLU A 608 -0.77 -1.40 -22.21
CA GLU A 608 -1.03 -1.85 -23.58
C GLU A 608 -0.62 -0.84 -24.64
N ARG A 609 -0.38 0.42 -24.25
CA ARG A 609 0.10 1.46 -25.16
C ARG A 609 1.52 1.12 -25.59
N GLU A 610 1.65 0.65 -26.83
CA GLU A 610 2.97 0.58 -27.44
C GLU A 610 3.52 2.00 -27.55
N PRO A 611 4.81 2.23 -27.20
CA PRO A 611 5.46 3.50 -27.46
C PRO A 611 5.48 3.67 -28.97
N SER A 612 4.48 4.35 -29.51
CA SER A 612 4.37 4.62 -30.94
C SER A 612 5.57 5.50 -31.30
N MET A 613 6.61 4.90 -31.89
CA MET A 613 7.80 5.63 -32.33
C MET A 613 7.51 6.62 -33.46
N ASP A 614 6.32 6.58 -34.06
CA ASP A 614 6.03 7.34 -35.27
C ASP A 614 4.77 8.20 -35.13
N ARG A 615 4.97 9.48 -34.79
CA ARG A 615 4.06 10.57 -35.19
C ARG A 615 4.79 11.92 -35.33
N GLN A 616 6.07 11.88 -35.72
CA GLN A 616 6.84 13.09 -36.07
C GLN A 616 6.96 13.35 -37.58
N THR A 617 6.34 12.55 -38.44
CA THR A 617 6.29 12.81 -39.89
C THR A 617 4.86 13.17 -40.30
N HIS A 618 4.71 14.26 -41.07
CA HIS A 618 3.46 14.87 -41.58
C HIS A 618 2.82 15.98 -40.75
N THR A 619 3.55 17.08 -40.53
CA THR A 619 2.97 18.42 -40.64
C THR A 619 4.01 19.42 -41.17
N HIS A 620 4.50 19.21 -42.40
CA HIS A 620 5.07 20.29 -43.22
C HIS A 620 5.37 19.76 -44.63
N GLU A 621 4.45 20.03 -45.57
CA GLU A 621 4.51 19.93 -47.06
C GLU A 621 3.01 19.79 -47.47
N ASP A 622 2.33 20.66 -48.21
CA ASP A 622 2.73 21.79 -49.05
C ASP A 622 1.63 22.85 -49.04
N GLY A 623 2.04 24.12 -48.90
CA GLY A 623 1.28 25.28 -49.31
C GLY A 623 2.12 26.06 -50.32
N THR A 624 1.93 25.74 -51.59
CA THR A 624 2.24 26.60 -52.75
C THR A 624 1.06 26.59 -53.70
#